data_AF-A0A5D0MFJ2-F1
#
_entry.id   AF-A0A5D0MFJ2-F1
#
_cell.length_a   1.000
_cell.length_b   1.000
_cell.length_c   1.000
_cell.angle_alpha   90.00
_cell.angle_beta   90.00
_cell.angle_gamma   90.00
#
_symmetry.space_group_name_H-M   'P 1'
#
loop_
_entity.id
_entity.type
_entity.pdbx_description
1 polymer ?
#
loop_
_entity_poly.entity_id
_entity_poly.type
_entity_poly.pdbx_seq_one_letter_code
_entity_poly.pdbx_strand_id
1 'polypeptide(L)' 'MEEFRVCPECGYQRGFHVSFRNRKNSYKIIFICPSCGSAYDLNLKTDKIESLNETKINQYKEN' A
#
# COMPACT_ATOMS: atom_id res chain seq x y z
N MET A 1 6.65 -3.78 -18.93
CA MET A 1 6.18 -4.26 -17.62
C MET A 1 5.02 -3.38 -17.24
N GLU A 2 3.82 -3.93 -17.07
CA GLU A 2 2.66 -3.13 -16.66
C GLU A 2 2.74 -2.89 -15.15
N GLU A 3 2.81 -1.62 -14.75
CA GLU A 3 2.91 -1.21 -13.34
C GLU A 3 1.52 -0.83 -12.83
N PHE A 4 1.07 -1.44 -11.74
CA PHE A 4 -0.19 -1.07 -11.06
C PHE A 4 0.01 0.21 -10.23
N ARG A 5 0.18 1.34 -10.94
CA ARG A 5 0.33 2.68 -10.34
C ARG A 5 -0.82 3.64 -10.66
N VAL A 6 -1.68 3.26 -11.61
CA VAL A 6 -2.82 4.06 -12.05
C VAL A 6 -4.09 3.58 -11.36
N CYS A 7 -4.81 4.49 -10.70
CA CYS A 7 -6.12 4.22 -10.13
C CYS A 7 -7.14 3.96 -11.25
N PRO A 8 -7.78 2.78 -11.30
CA PRO A 8 -8.79 2.50 -12.33
C PRO A 8 -10.06 3.35 -12.18
N GLU A 9 -10.35 3.86 -10.99
CA GLU A 9 -11.55 4.66 -10.72
C GLU A 9 -11.42 6.13 -11.13
N CYS A 10 -10.24 6.74 -10.95
CA CYS A 10 -10.06 8.18 -11.18
C CYS A 10 -8.84 8.56 -12.03
N GLY A 11 -8.04 7.59 -12.47
CA GLY A 11 -6.88 7.82 -13.32
C GLY A 11 -5.66 8.41 -12.60
N TYR A 12 -5.65 8.54 -11.27
CA TYR A 12 -4.48 9.00 -10.52
C TYR A 12 -3.25 8.11 -10.76
N GLN A 13 -2.09 8.66 -11.11
CA GLN A 13 -0.95 7.89 -11.64
C GLN A 13 0.29 7.82 -10.74
N ARG A 14 0.28 8.46 -9.57
CA ARG A 14 1.45 8.51 -8.67
C ARG A 14 1.44 7.40 -7.61
N GLY A 15 0.77 6.28 -7.88
CA GLY A 15 0.69 5.14 -6.98
C GLY A 15 -0.39 5.26 -5.90
N PHE A 16 -0.29 4.41 -4.88
CA PHE A 16 -1.31 4.25 -3.84
C PHE A 16 -0.67 4.32 -2.45
N HIS A 17 -1.44 4.79 -1.47
CA HIS A 17 -1.10 4.58 -0.05
C HIS A 17 -1.29 3.11 0.30
N VAL A 18 -0.39 2.55 1.11
CA VAL A 18 -0.45 1.15 1.54
C VAL A 18 -0.85 1.10 3.02
N SER A 19 -1.85 0.27 3.33
CA SER A 19 -2.33 0.04 4.69
C SER A 19 -2.31 -1.45 5.01
N PHE A 20 -1.80 -1.79 6.20
CA PHE A 20 -1.80 -3.16 6.72
C PHE A 20 -2.97 -3.34 7.68
N ARG A 21 -3.88 -4.27 7.37
CA ARG A 21 -5.00 -4.62 8.26
C ARG A 21 -4.71 -5.95 8.93
N ASN A 22 -4.64 -5.95 10.26
CA ASN A 22 -4.52 -7.16 11.06
C ASN A 22 -5.90 -7.84 11.19
N ARG A 23 -5.95 -9.15 10.92
CA ARG A 23 -7.11 -10.03 11.09
C ARG A 23 -6.67 -11.29 11.82
N LYS A 24 -6.81 -11.29 13.16
CA LYS A 24 -6.61 -12.39 14.14
C LYS A 24 -5.27 -13.14 14.08
N ASN A 25 -4.86 -13.63 12.91
CA ASN A 25 -3.61 -14.34 12.61
C ASN A 25 -3.05 -14.05 11.20
N SER A 26 -3.61 -13.07 10.49
CA SER A 26 -3.17 -12.73 9.13
C SER A 26 -3.15 -11.22 8.93
N TYR A 27 -2.19 -10.74 8.16
CA TYR A 27 -2.15 -9.36 7.70
C TYR A 27 -2.62 -9.30 6.25
N LYS A 28 -3.50 -8.34 5.96
CA LYS A 28 -3.90 -7.97 4.62
C LYS A 28 -3.26 -6.66 4.21
N ILE A 29 -2.82 -6.57 2.96
CA ILE A 29 -2.32 -5.34 2.35
C ILE A 29 -3.44 -4.71 1.53
N ILE A 30 -3.78 -3.47 1.84
CA ILE A 30 -4.79 -2.69 1.13
C ILE A 30 -4.12 -1.47 0.49
N PHE A 31 -4.41 -1.26 -0.78
CA PHE A 31 -3.95 -0.11 -1.56
C PHE A 31 -5.06 0.93 -1.60
N ILE A 32 -4.78 2.18 -1.26
CA ILE A 32 -5.77 3.25 -1.17
C ILE A 32 -5.35 4.37 -2.11
N CYS A 33 -6.25 4.76 -3.02
CA CYS A 33 -5.99 5.89 -3.91
C CYS A 33 -5.99 7.19 -3.09
N PRO A 34 -4.92 8.00 -3.11
CA PRO A 34 -4.88 9.25 -2.36
C PRO A 34 -5.80 10.32 -2.95
N SER A 35 -6.20 10.19 -4.22
CA SER A 35 -7.07 11.16 -4.89
C SER A 35 -8.55 10.90 -4.66
N CYS A 36 -9.04 9.67 -4.83
CA CYS A 36 -10.48 9.36 -4.71
C CYS A 36 -10.86 8.50 -3.50
N GLY A 37 -9.88 7.98 -2.74
CA GLY A 37 -10.13 7.14 -1.57
C GLY A 37 -10.52 5.69 -1.88
N SER A 38 -10.64 5.30 -3.14
CA SER A 38 -10.94 3.90 -3.53
C SER A 38 -9.89 2.95 -2.97
N ALA A 39 -10.35 1.83 -2.41
CA ALA A 39 -9.51 0.84 -1.74
C ALA A 39 -9.50 -0.48 -2.52
N TYR A 40 -8.32 -1.06 -2.70
CA TYR A 40 -8.10 -2.29 -3.46
C TYR A 40 -7.45 -3.32 -2.55
N ASP A 41 -8.08 -4.50 -2.44
CA ASP A 41 -7.53 -5.68 -1.76
C ASP A 41 -6.93 -6.60 -2.82
N LEU A 42 -5.61 -6.70 -2.87
CA LEU A 42 -4.91 -7.62 -3.80
C LEU A 42 -4.91 -9.07 -3.29
N ASN A 43 -5.63 -9.35 -2.20
CA ASN A 43 -5.70 -10.64 -1.52
C ASN A 43 -4.31 -11.18 -1.10
N LEU A 44 -3.34 -10.28 -0.94
CA LEU A 44 -2.04 -10.58 -0.37
C LEU A 44 -2.23 -10.81 1.13
N LYS A 45 -1.97 -12.06 1.55
CA LYS A 45 -2.05 -12.49 2.94
C LYS A 45 -0.69 -13.02 3.37
N THR A 46 -0.24 -12.57 4.53
CA THR A 46 0.88 -13.20 5.23
C THR A 46 0.44 -13.56 6.64
N ASP A 47 0.82 -14.75 7.07
CA ASP A 47 0.72 -15.29 8.42
C ASP A 47 1.98 -14.98 9.25
N LYS A 48 3.06 -14.51 8.61
CA LYS A 48 4.32 -14.16 9.25
C LYS A 48 4.74 -12.73 8.93
N ILE A 49 4.79 -11.91 9.98
CA ILE A 49 5.48 -10.62 9.99
C ILE A 49 6.45 -10.68 11.16
N GLU A 50 7.74 -10.79 10.86
CA GLU A 50 8.78 -10.91 11.89
C GLU A 50 8.98 -9.60 12.67
N SER A 51 8.82 -8.45 12.01
CA SER A 51 8.77 -7.14 12.65
C SER A 51 8.15 -6.08 11.74
N LEU A 52 7.47 -5.08 12.34
CA LEU A 52 7.08 -3.82 11.71
C LEU A 52 7.75 -2.69 12.52
N ASN A 53 9.07 -2.59 12.40
CA ASN A 53 9.83 -1.55 13.09
C ASN A 53 9.98 -0.32 12.19
N GLU A 54 9.91 0.87 12.78
CA GLU A 54 10.27 2.11 12.10
C GLU A 54 11.74 2.02 11.67
N THR A 55 11.96 1.80 10.38
CA THR A 55 13.27 2.04 9.79
C THR A 55 13.26 3.50 9.34
N LYS A 56 14.09 4.35 9.95
CA LYS A 56 14.32 5.71 9.46
C LYS A 56 15.03 5.63 8.11
N ILE A 57 14.27 5.39 7.05
CA ILE A 57 14.73 5.57 5.69
C ILE A 57 14.81 7.09 5.51
N ASN A 58 15.97 7.65 5.21
CA ASN A 58 16.11 9.06 4.87
C ASN A 58 15.37 9.31 3.54
N GLN A 59 14.11 9.72 3.61
CA GLN A 59 13.24 9.87 2.45
C GLN A 59 13.43 11.28 1.86
N TYR A 60 13.90 11.32 0.62
CA TYR A 60 13.88 12.44 -0.35
C TYR A 60 14.40 13.80 0.13
N LYS A 61 15.62 14.14 -0.30
CA LYS A 61 16.00 15.56 -0.48
C LYS A 61 15.16 16.10 -1.64
N GLU A 62 14.13 16.88 -1.32
CA GLU A 62 13.51 17.78 -2.29
C GLU A 62 14.59 18.79 -2.72
N ASN A 63 14.90 18.82 -4.02
CA ASN A 63 15.62 19.94 -4.65
C ASN A 63 14.60 20.99 -5.08
#